data_AF-A0A1L5PUE5-F1
#
_entry.id   AF-A0A1L5PUE5-F1
#
_cell.length_a   1.000
_cell.length_b   1.000
_cell.length_c   1.000
_cell.angle_alpha   90.00
_cell.angle_beta   90.00
_cell.angle_gamma   90.00
#
_symmetry.space_group_name_H-M   'P 1'
#
loop_
_entity.id
_entity.type
_entity.pdbx_description
1 polymer ?
#
loop_
_entity_poly.entity_id
_entity_poly.type
_entity_poly.pdbx_seq_one_letter_code
_entity_poly.pdbx_strand_id
1 'polypeptide(L)'
;MPYPSGTQAFRQGAHSALPLTSGIVPFGLITGVTAIGMGLSPTDAIGMTLLFYSGSAQMVVMQLMQSAALPVTMVVTALVINLRFLMYSASLAPHLGQLPRRHKWPMAYMLSDQSFALCTLKMGSGGLGQYAYPYYAGTATTMFFGWNLSVLAGMYLGASIPEDWSLGFAIPLSFLALLIPGIRNAASFGAALTGGVLAVLAANLPYNLGLLAGALGGIIAGLAIESWQKQQTVADANTEQEAS
;
A
#
# COMPACT_ATOMS: atom_id res chain seq x y z
N MET A 1 26.18 19.05 12.42
CA MET A 1 25.26 17.94 12.79
C MET A 1 23.88 18.25 12.24
N PRO A 2 23.16 17.32 11.60
CA PRO A 2 21.95 17.66 10.86
C PRO A 2 20.73 17.98 11.72
N TYR A 3 20.69 17.53 12.98
CA TYR A 3 19.55 17.73 13.88
C TYR A 3 19.97 18.37 15.21
N PRO A 4 19.32 19.48 15.61
CA PRO A 4 19.46 20.10 16.93
C PRO A 4 19.01 19.23 18.11
N SER A 5 18.04 18.32 17.94
CA SER A 5 17.54 17.45 19.00
C SER A 5 16.92 16.14 18.48
N GLY A 6 16.76 15.15 19.36
CA GLY A 6 16.08 13.89 19.05
C GLY A 6 14.63 14.09 18.61
N THR A 7 13.91 15.03 19.22
CA THR A 7 12.53 15.36 18.84
C THR A 7 12.43 15.90 17.41
N GLN A 8 13.41 16.69 16.97
CA GLN A 8 13.45 17.20 15.61
C GLN A 8 13.79 16.10 14.60
N ALA A 9 14.70 15.19 14.95
CA ALA A 9 14.97 14.01 14.14
C ALA A 9 13.72 13.11 13.99
N PHE A 10 12.96 12.92 15.08
CA PHE A 10 11.68 12.20 15.05
C PHE A 10 10.66 12.89 14.16
N ARG A 11 10.45 14.20 14.33
CA ARG A 11 9.52 14.97 13.50
C ARG A 11 9.90 14.94 12.03
N GLN A 12 11.19 15.01 11.72
CA GLN A 12 11.67 14.87 10.35
C GLN A 12 11.39 13.47 9.79
N GLY A 13 11.62 12.41 10.58
CA GLY A 13 11.28 11.04 10.20
C GLY A 13 9.79 10.88 9.90
N ALA A 14 8.94 11.39 10.79
CA ALA A 14 7.49 11.41 10.61
C ALA A 14 7.10 12.15 9.32
N HIS A 15 7.65 13.35 9.11
CA HIS A 15 7.35 14.15 7.92
C HIS A 15 7.82 13.47 6.62
N SER A 16 8.99 12.82 6.62
CA SER A 16 9.47 12.03 5.48
C SER A 16 8.54 10.84 5.16
N ALA A 17 7.85 10.31 6.18
CA ALA A 17 6.94 9.18 6.04
C ALA A 17 5.53 9.59 5.56
N LEU A 18 5.08 10.83 5.79
CA LEU A 18 3.73 11.27 5.41
C LEU A 18 3.39 11.08 3.92
N PRO A 19 4.26 11.42 2.94
CA PRO A 19 3.93 11.17 1.53
C PRO A 19 3.79 9.69 1.18
N LEU A 20 4.42 8.80 1.95
CA LEU A 20 4.29 7.36 1.76
C LEU A 20 3.00 6.82 2.37
N THR A 21 2.40 7.51 3.36
CA THR A 21 1.14 7.05 3.96
C THR A 21 0.01 7.07 2.95
N SER A 22 -0.01 8.03 2.01
CA SER A 22 -1.02 8.04 0.94
C SER A 22 -0.97 6.79 0.06
N GLY A 23 0.20 6.15 -0.05
CA GLY A 23 0.35 4.89 -0.78
C GLY A 23 -0.23 3.68 -0.05
N ILE A 24 -0.15 3.65 1.29
CA ILE A 24 -0.68 2.54 2.09
C ILE A 24 -2.17 2.68 2.41
N VAL A 25 -2.73 3.90 2.36
CA VAL A 25 -4.13 4.17 2.70
C VAL A 25 -5.09 3.27 1.91
N PRO A 26 -5.01 3.20 0.56
CA PRO A 26 -5.90 2.32 -0.20
C PRO A 26 -5.80 0.84 0.19
N PHE A 27 -4.59 0.34 0.46
CA PHE A 27 -4.38 -1.05 0.89
C PHE A 27 -5.00 -1.31 2.26
N GLY A 28 -4.85 -0.37 3.20
CA GLY A 28 -5.50 -0.46 4.50
C GLY A 28 -7.03 -0.45 4.37
N LEU A 29 -7.59 0.43 3.54
CA LEU A 29 -9.03 0.50 3.28
C LEU A 29 -9.56 -0.85 2.76
N ILE A 30 -8.94 -1.41 1.72
CA ILE A 30 -9.32 -2.72 1.16
C ILE A 30 -9.24 -3.81 2.22
N THR A 31 -8.17 -3.81 3.00
CA THR A 31 -7.95 -4.80 4.06
C THR A 31 -9.09 -4.76 5.08
N GLY A 32 -9.49 -3.55 5.50
CA GLY A 32 -10.59 -3.35 6.44
C GLY A 32 -11.95 -3.77 5.88
N VAL A 33 -12.28 -3.36 4.65
CA VAL A 33 -13.55 -3.75 3.99
C VAL A 33 -13.60 -5.26 3.79
N THR A 34 -12.50 -5.88 3.37
CA THR A 34 -12.42 -7.33 3.14
C THR A 34 -12.58 -8.09 4.45
N ALA A 35 -11.96 -7.63 5.54
CA ALA A 35 -12.12 -8.25 6.86
C ALA A 35 -13.59 -8.28 7.30
N ILE A 36 -14.29 -7.16 7.19
CA ILE A 36 -15.73 -7.08 7.51
C ILE A 36 -16.55 -7.92 6.55
N GLY A 37 -16.27 -7.87 5.25
CA GLY A 37 -16.97 -8.66 4.24
C GLY A 37 -16.87 -10.17 4.51
N MET A 38 -15.73 -10.64 5.02
CA MET A 38 -15.52 -12.04 5.42
C MET A 38 -16.30 -12.45 6.69
N GLY A 39 -17.04 -11.52 7.31
CA GLY A 39 -17.78 -11.76 8.55
C GLY A 39 -16.93 -11.72 9.81
N LEU A 40 -15.71 -11.17 9.76
CA LEU A 40 -14.91 -10.97 10.97
C LEU A 40 -15.54 -9.89 11.85
N SER A 41 -15.58 -10.13 13.16
CA SER A 41 -15.96 -9.09 14.10
C SER A 41 -14.96 -7.93 14.03
N PRO A 42 -15.36 -6.69 14.32
CA PRO A 42 -14.44 -5.56 14.34
C PRO A 42 -13.23 -5.78 15.27
N THR A 43 -13.44 -6.47 16.39
CA THR A 43 -12.39 -6.84 17.33
C THR A 43 -11.40 -7.84 16.73
N ASP A 44 -11.87 -8.83 15.99
CA ASP A 44 -11.00 -9.82 15.33
C ASP A 44 -10.22 -9.19 14.18
N ALA A 45 -10.87 -8.31 13.39
CA ALA A 45 -10.24 -7.58 12.31
C ALA A 45 -9.10 -6.66 12.80
N ILE A 46 -9.33 -5.92 13.90
CA ILE A 46 -8.30 -5.09 14.54
C ILE A 46 -7.20 -5.98 15.13
N GLY A 47 -7.56 -7.06 15.82
CA GLY A 47 -6.61 -8.02 16.38
C GLY A 47 -5.69 -8.59 15.32
N MET A 48 -6.26 -9.04 14.19
CA MET A 48 -5.51 -9.53 13.03
C MET A 48 -4.57 -8.47 12.47
N THR A 49 -5.07 -7.24 12.31
CA THR A 49 -4.29 -6.11 11.77
C THR A 49 -3.09 -5.79 12.65
N LEU A 50 -3.27 -5.77 13.96
CA LEU A 50 -2.20 -5.53 14.93
C LEU A 50 -1.23 -6.71 15.00
N LEU A 51 -1.71 -7.95 14.98
CA LEU A 51 -0.83 -9.12 15.04
C LEU A 51 0.05 -9.25 13.79
N PHE A 52 -0.53 -9.01 12.62
CA PHE A 52 0.21 -9.11 11.37
C PHE A 52 1.10 -7.90 11.14
N TYR A 53 0.57 -6.69 11.33
CA TYR A 53 1.19 -5.42 10.92
C TYR A 53 1.95 -5.54 9.58
N SER A 54 1.35 -6.25 8.63
CA SER A 54 1.96 -6.60 7.35
C SER A 54 0.84 -6.76 6.34
N GLY A 55 0.61 -5.72 5.53
CA GLY A 55 -0.53 -5.68 4.62
C GLY A 55 -0.54 -6.82 3.60
N SER A 56 0.62 -7.17 3.04
CA SER A 56 0.73 -8.28 2.09
C SER A 56 0.42 -9.63 2.74
N ALA A 57 1.02 -9.92 3.90
CA ALA A 57 0.75 -11.16 4.62
C ALA A 57 -0.70 -11.25 5.10
N GLN A 58 -1.27 -10.15 5.59
CA GLN A 58 -2.65 -10.09 6.06
C GLN A 58 -3.64 -10.39 4.93
N MET A 59 -3.48 -9.75 3.76
CA MET A 59 -4.33 -9.99 2.58
C MET A 59 -4.26 -11.44 2.10
N VAL A 60 -3.06 -12.03 2.04
CA VAL A 60 -2.89 -13.43 1.63
C VAL A 60 -3.53 -14.37 2.64
N VAL A 61 -3.36 -14.13 3.94
CA VAL A 61 -3.99 -14.96 4.97
C VAL A 61 -5.52 -14.84 4.93
N MET A 62 -6.07 -13.64 4.72
CA MET A 62 -7.51 -13.47 4.50
C MET A 62 -8.01 -14.27 3.28
N GLN A 63 -7.24 -14.32 2.20
CA GLN A 63 -7.58 -15.14 1.03
C GLN A 63 -7.53 -16.65 1.35
N LEU A 64 -6.51 -17.10 2.09
CA LEU A 64 -6.35 -18.49 2.51
C LEU A 64 -7.45 -18.94 3.47
N MET A 65 -7.94 -18.03 4.32
CA MET A 65 -9.10 -18.28 5.19
C MET A 65 -10.36 -18.54 4.37
N GLN A 66 -10.60 -17.78 3.31
CA GLN A 66 -11.76 -17.99 2.43
C GLN A 66 -11.68 -19.31 1.65
N SER A 67 -10.47 -19.76 1.29
CA SER A 67 -10.28 -21.06 0.63
C SER A 67 -10.23 -22.25 1.60
N ALA A 68 -10.59 -22.05 2.88
CA ALA A 68 -10.53 -23.07 3.93
C ALA A 68 -9.18 -23.81 4.02
N ALA A 69 -8.07 -23.08 3.82
CA ALA A 69 -6.73 -23.65 3.96
C ALA A 69 -6.45 -24.09 5.41
N LEU A 70 -5.49 -25.00 5.60
CA LEU A 70 -5.07 -25.38 6.94
C LEU A 70 -4.41 -24.19 7.68
N PRO A 71 -4.67 -24.00 8.99
CA PRO A 71 -4.07 -22.91 9.77
C PRO A 71 -2.54 -22.88 9.71
N VAL A 72 -1.90 -24.05 9.66
CA VAL A 72 -0.44 -24.17 9.52
C VAL A 72 0.04 -23.55 8.21
N THR A 73 -0.69 -23.74 7.10
CA THR A 73 -0.36 -23.13 5.81
C THR A 73 -0.43 -21.61 5.87
N MET A 74 -1.43 -21.06 6.58
CA MET A 74 -1.55 -19.60 6.77
C MET A 74 -0.36 -19.04 7.54
N VAL A 75 0.02 -19.68 8.65
CA VAL A 75 1.17 -19.27 9.47
C VAL A 75 2.47 -19.36 8.68
N VAL A 76 2.73 -20.49 8.02
CA VAL A 76 3.94 -20.67 7.21
C VAL A 76 4.00 -19.65 6.08
N THR A 77 2.89 -19.42 5.36
CA THR A 77 2.83 -18.42 4.29
C THR A 77 3.10 -17.02 4.81
N ALA A 78 2.48 -16.64 5.94
CA ALA A 78 2.72 -15.35 6.57
C ALA A 78 4.19 -15.17 7.00
N LEU A 79 4.81 -16.21 7.56
CA LEU A 79 6.22 -16.20 7.94
C LEU A 79 7.12 -16.04 6.71
N VAL A 80 6.87 -16.82 5.66
CA VAL A 80 7.64 -16.78 4.41
C VAL A 80 7.57 -15.39 3.77
N ILE A 81 6.38 -14.79 3.66
CA ILE A 81 6.21 -13.42 3.13
C ILE A 81 7.00 -12.41 3.97
N ASN A 82 7.04 -12.58 5.29
CA ASN A 82 7.69 -11.65 6.21
C ASN A 82 9.19 -11.93 6.44
N LEU A 83 9.79 -12.96 5.84
CA LEU A 83 11.23 -13.24 5.98
C LEU A 83 12.11 -12.04 5.59
N ARG A 84 11.63 -11.18 4.68
CA ARG A 84 12.29 -9.92 4.32
C ARG A 84 12.55 -9.00 5.52
N PHE A 85 11.69 -9.01 6.53
CA PHE A 85 11.88 -8.20 7.75
C PHE A 85 13.06 -8.70 8.61
N LEU A 86 13.42 -9.98 8.51
CA LEU A 86 14.65 -10.50 9.12
C LEU A 86 15.89 -9.87 8.45
N MET A 87 15.89 -9.81 7.11
CA MET A 87 16.98 -9.18 6.35
C MET A 87 17.09 -7.68 6.66
N TYR A 88 15.96 -6.97 6.74
CA TYR A 88 15.93 -5.55 7.11
C TYR A 88 16.41 -5.33 8.54
N SER A 89 15.97 -6.17 9.48
CA SER A 89 16.43 -6.11 10.87
C SER A 89 17.95 -6.32 10.98
N ALA A 90 18.51 -7.26 10.22
CA ALA A 90 19.95 -7.49 10.17
C ALA A 90 20.71 -6.28 9.60
N SER A 91 20.18 -5.63 8.56
CA SER A 91 20.75 -4.42 7.98
C SER A 91 20.70 -3.20 8.93
N LEU A 92 19.65 -3.10 9.75
CA LEU A 92 19.51 -2.05 10.77
C LEU A 92 20.30 -2.34 12.06
N ALA A 93 20.70 -3.60 12.30
CA ALA A 93 21.36 -4.01 13.54
C ALA A 93 22.66 -3.25 13.87
N PRO A 94 23.55 -2.89 12.91
CA PRO A 94 24.74 -2.09 13.22
C PRO A 94 24.41 -0.69 13.77
N HIS A 95 23.27 -0.12 13.37
CA HIS A 95 22.87 1.26 13.70
C HIS A 95 21.94 1.32 14.92
N LEU A 96 21.06 0.33 15.08
CA LEU A 96 20.01 0.31 16.11
C LEU A 96 20.18 -0.85 17.11
N GLY A 97 21.14 -1.75 16.90
CA GLY A 97 21.33 -2.97 17.68
C GLY A 97 21.83 -2.74 19.10
N GLN A 98 22.47 -1.61 19.39
CA GLN A 98 22.94 -1.28 20.75
C GLN A 98 21.84 -0.66 21.64
N LEU A 99 20.64 -0.43 21.09
CA LEU A 99 19.54 0.14 21.87
C LEU A 99 19.05 -0.82 22.96
N PRO A 100 18.63 -0.30 24.13
CA PRO A 100 18.04 -1.12 25.18
C PRO A 100 16.74 -1.76 24.69
N ARG A 101 16.45 -2.96 25.20
CA ARG A 101 15.31 -3.80 24.77
C ARG A 101 13.98 -3.04 24.70
N ARG A 102 13.70 -2.16 25.66
CA ARG A 102 12.49 -1.32 25.71
C ARG A 102 12.24 -0.48 24.46
N HIS A 103 13.30 -0.04 23.78
CA HIS A 103 13.19 0.72 22.53
C HIS A 103 13.29 -0.21 21.31
N LYS A 104 14.02 -1.32 21.43
CA LYS A 104 14.23 -2.25 20.32
C LYS A 104 12.97 -3.04 19.95
N TRP A 105 12.22 -3.56 20.93
CA TRP A 105 11.04 -4.40 20.65
C TRP A 105 9.94 -3.66 19.88
N PRO A 106 9.49 -2.46 20.29
CA PRO A 106 8.49 -1.73 19.51
C PRO A 106 8.97 -1.38 18.11
N MET A 107 10.25 -1.04 17.97
CA MET A 107 10.85 -0.68 16.68
C MET A 107 11.00 -1.86 15.72
N ALA A 108 11.26 -3.05 16.26
CA ALA A 108 11.28 -4.29 15.49
C ALA A 108 9.88 -4.70 15.05
N TYR A 109 8.88 -4.55 15.94
CA TYR A 109 7.48 -4.79 15.61
C TYR A 109 6.97 -3.81 14.54
N MET A 110 7.28 -2.52 14.66
CA MET A 110 6.84 -1.46 13.74
C MET A 110 7.71 -1.35 12.47
N LEU A 111 8.54 -2.35 12.20
CA LEU A 111 9.35 -2.42 10.99
C LEU A 111 8.46 -2.63 9.76
N SER A 112 8.68 -1.83 8.74
CA SER A 112 7.96 -1.88 7.47
C SER A 112 8.93 -1.60 6.32
N ASP A 113 8.54 -1.96 5.10
CA ASP A 113 9.34 -1.67 3.90
C ASP A 113 9.67 -0.18 3.79
N GLN A 114 8.68 0.68 4.10
CA GLN A 114 8.77 2.13 3.98
C GLN A 114 9.66 2.74 5.08
N SER A 115 9.48 2.29 6.34
CA SER A 115 10.31 2.76 7.45
C SER A 115 11.76 2.31 7.29
N PHE A 116 12.00 1.11 6.76
CA PHE A 116 13.33 0.62 6.40
C PHE A 116 13.95 1.45 5.28
N ALA A 117 13.28 1.61 4.13
CA ALA A 117 13.80 2.32 2.96
C ALA A 117 14.16 3.78 3.28
N LEU A 118 13.28 4.50 3.98
CA LEU A 118 13.56 5.88 4.40
C LEU A 118 14.75 5.97 5.35
N CYS A 119 14.87 5.02 6.27
CA CYS A 119 15.94 5.04 7.25
C CYS A 119 17.28 4.72 6.59
N THR A 120 17.38 3.66 5.77
CA THR A 120 18.62 3.27 5.10
C THR A 120 19.09 4.32 4.10
N LEU A 121 18.19 4.92 3.32
CA LEU A 121 18.53 6.02 2.43
C LEU A 121 19.14 7.20 3.21
N LYS A 122 18.52 7.56 4.33
CA LYS A 122 19.00 8.68 5.16
C LYS A 122 20.29 8.33 5.91
N MET A 123 20.48 7.09 6.34
CA MET A 123 21.73 6.62 6.96
C MET A 123 22.88 6.60 5.94
N GLY A 124 22.62 6.14 4.71
CA GLY A 124 23.60 6.12 3.62
C GLY A 124 24.11 7.51 3.23
N SER A 125 23.29 8.56 3.41
CA SER A 125 23.70 9.96 3.23
C SER A 125 24.61 10.51 4.35
N GLY A 126 24.94 9.71 5.38
CA GLY A 126 25.69 10.15 6.55
C GLY A 126 24.92 11.09 7.50
N GLY A 127 23.64 11.35 7.21
CA GLY A 127 22.86 12.42 7.83
C GLY A 127 22.22 12.10 9.19
N LEU A 128 22.49 10.94 9.80
CA LEU A 128 21.79 10.51 11.02
C LEU A 128 22.68 10.36 12.25
N GLY A 129 23.80 9.63 12.16
CA GLY A 129 24.66 9.38 13.32
C GLY A 129 23.86 8.94 14.55
N GLN A 130 24.05 9.63 15.68
CA GLN A 130 23.34 9.39 16.94
C GLN A 130 21.81 9.57 16.87
N TYR A 131 21.30 10.27 15.84
CA TYR A 131 19.88 10.53 15.64
C TYR A 131 19.18 9.49 14.75
N ALA A 132 19.86 8.38 14.40
CA ALA A 132 19.26 7.29 13.63
C ALA A 132 18.03 6.69 14.32
N TYR A 133 18.11 6.46 15.64
CA TYR A 133 16.98 5.95 16.42
C TYR A 133 15.75 6.86 16.40
N PRO A 134 15.82 8.14 16.83
CA PRO A 134 14.65 9.00 16.85
C PRO A 134 14.06 9.22 15.45
N TYR A 135 14.88 9.31 14.40
CA TYR A 135 14.39 9.40 13.02
C TYR A 135 13.63 8.14 12.60
N TYR A 136 14.19 6.95 12.86
CA TYR A 136 13.52 5.67 12.59
C TYR A 136 12.22 5.53 13.38
N ALA A 137 12.21 5.94 14.65
CA ALA A 137 11.00 5.95 15.46
C ALA A 137 9.92 6.85 14.84
N GLY A 138 10.30 8.02 14.33
CA GLY A 138 9.38 8.90 13.61
C GLY A 138 8.75 8.24 12.39
N THR A 139 9.58 7.62 11.53
CA THR A 139 9.08 6.95 10.32
C THR A 139 8.19 5.74 10.66
N ALA A 140 8.62 4.89 11.60
CA ALA A 140 7.91 3.69 12.02
C ALA A 140 6.56 4.03 12.67
N THR A 141 6.51 5.02 13.56
CA THR A 141 5.27 5.47 14.21
C THR A 141 4.27 6.04 13.23
N THR A 142 4.70 6.89 12.30
CA THR A 142 3.81 7.43 11.27
C THR A 142 3.24 6.34 10.37
N MET A 143 4.07 5.38 9.95
CA MET A 143 3.59 4.23 9.16
C MET A 143 2.61 3.36 9.94
N PHE A 144 2.90 3.09 11.21
CA PHE A 144 2.06 2.26 12.06
C PHE A 144 0.65 2.84 12.23
N PHE A 145 0.57 4.12 12.61
CA PHE A 145 -0.73 4.77 12.75
C PHE A 145 -1.41 4.97 11.40
N GLY A 146 -0.67 5.33 10.35
CA GLY A 146 -1.22 5.44 9.00
C GLY A 146 -1.89 4.14 8.54
N TRP A 147 -1.24 3.00 8.73
CA TRP A 147 -1.79 1.68 8.41
C TRP A 147 -3.07 1.38 9.20
N ASN A 148 -2.99 1.46 10.53
CA ASN A 148 -4.11 1.12 11.40
C ASN A 148 -5.32 2.03 11.18
N LEU A 149 -5.12 3.34 11.03
CA LEU A 149 -6.20 4.28 10.73
C LEU A 149 -6.85 3.99 9.38
N SER A 150 -6.06 3.59 8.39
CA SER A 150 -6.58 3.22 7.07
C SER A 150 -7.40 1.93 7.13
N VAL A 151 -6.97 0.93 7.89
CA VAL A 151 -7.74 -0.29 8.10
C VAL A 151 -9.03 -0.02 8.85
N LEU A 152 -8.98 0.79 9.92
CA LEU A 152 -10.17 1.20 10.67
C LEU A 152 -11.17 1.96 9.80
N ALA A 153 -10.69 2.88 8.97
CA ALA A 153 -11.53 3.58 8.00
C ALA A 153 -12.15 2.58 7.00
N GLY A 154 -11.38 1.60 6.53
CA GLY A 154 -11.87 0.53 5.66
C GLY A 154 -12.95 -0.31 6.31
N MET A 155 -12.77 -0.68 7.59
CA MET A 155 -13.78 -1.42 8.34
C MET A 155 -15.07 -0.62 8.50
N TYR A 156 -14.98 0.68 8.79
CA TYR A 156 -16.15 1.54 8.92
C TYR A 156 -16.90 1.69 7.59
N LEU A 157 -16.17 1.87 6.48
CA LEU A 157 -16.74 1.88 5.13
C LEU A 157 -17.39 0.53 4.80
N GLY A 158 -16.73 -0.58 5.14
CA GLY A 158 -17.24 -1.93 4.92
C GLY A 158 -18.52 -2.21 5.71
N ALA A 159 -18.59 -1.76 6.97
CA ALA A 159 -19.78 -1.90 7.81
C ALA A 159 -20.96 -1.03 7.35
N SER A 160 -20.69 0.02 6.57
CA SER A 160 -21.73 0.88 5.99
C SER A 160 -22.35 0.28 4.72
N ILE A 161 -21.79 -0.82 4.21
CA ILE A 161 -22.32 -1.55 3.05
C ILE A 161 -23.44 -2.48 3.54
N PRO A 162 -24.66 -2.40 2.99
CA PRO A 162 -25.77 -3.28 3.39
C PRO A 162 -25.43 -4.77 3.22
N GLU A 163 -25.89 -5.63 4.12
CA GLU A 163 -25.67 -7.09 4.04
C GLU A 163 -26.23 -7.70 2.75
N ASP A 164 -27.27 -7.08 2.17
CA ASP A 164 -27.86 -7.45 0.88
C ASP A 164 -26.86 -7.37 -0.27
N TRP A 165 -25.83 -6.53 -0.13
CA TRP A 165 -24.71 -6.45 -1.06
C TRP A 165 -23.70 -7.53 -0.67
N SER A 166 -23.91 -8.73 -1.20
CA SER A 166 -23.04 -9.89 -0.98
C SER A 166 -21.54 -9.54 -1.12
N LEU A 167 -20.69 -10.36 -0.50
CA LEU A 167 -19.23 -10.39 -0.66
C LEU A 167 -18.73 -10.15 -2.11
N GLY A 168 -19.51 -10.57 -3.11
CA GLY A 168 -19.24 -10.35 -4.52
C GLY A 168 -19.23 -8.89 -4.98
N PHE A 169 -19.80 -7.96 -4.21
CA PHE A 169 -19.84 -6.53 -4.50
C PHE A 169 -18.85 -5.72 -3.64
N ALA A 170 -18.66 -6.09 -2.38
CA ALA A 170 -17.75 -5.41 -1.45
C ALA A 170 -16.27 -5.47 -1.89
N ILE A 171 -15.82 -6.63 -2.39
CA ILE A 171 -14.44 -6.81 -2.85
C ILE A 171 -14.16 -5.93 -4.10
N PRO A 172 -14.97 -5.97 -5.19
CA PRO A 172 -14.80 -5.05 -6.32
C PRO A 172 -14.85 -3.57 -5.95
N LEU A 173 -15.77 -3.16 -5.06
CA LEU A 173 -15.83 -1.78 -4.55
C LEU A 173 -14.52 -1.35 -3.88
N SER A 174 -13.91 -2.24 -3.11
CA SER A 174 -12.63 -1.98 -2.44
C SER A 174 -11.52 -1.73 -3.46
N PHE A 175 -11.48 -2.52 -4.54
CA PHE A 175 -10.54 -2.28 -5.65
C PHE A 175 -10.86 -1.00 -6.43
N LEU A 176 -12.14 -0.65 -6.62
CA LEU A 176 -12.54 0.63 -7.21
C LEU A 176 -12.10 1.81 -6.34
N ALA A 177 -12.22 1.72 -5.02
CA ALA A 177 -11.77 2.75 -4.08
C ALA A 177 -10.24 2.97 -4.14
N LEU A 178 -9.46 1.95 -4.52
CA LEU A 178 -8.02 2.09 -4.82
C LEU A 178 -7.77 2.65 -6.23
N LEU A 179 -8.56 2.21 -7.22
CA LEU A 179 -8.39 2.62 -8.61
C LEU A 179 -8.69 4.12 -8.81
N ILE A 180 -9.75 4.64 -8.17
CA ILE A 180 -10.21 6.02 -8.37
C ILE A 180 -9.10 7.05 -8.06
N PRO A 181 -8.41 7.03 -6.90
CA PRO A 181 -7.27 7.93 -6.64
C PRO A 181 -6.06 7.71 -7.57
N GLY A 182 -5.96 6.53 -8.20
CA GLY A 182 -4.91 6.20 -9.17
C GLY A 182 -5.13 6.86 -10.54
N ILE A 183 -6.36 7.28 -10.84
CA ILE A 183 -6.68 8.01 -12.08
C ILE A 183 -6.26 9.47 -11.92
N ARG A 184 -5.17 9.86 -12.60
CA ARG A 184 -4.56 11.20 -12.47
C ARG A 184 -4.58 12.02 -13.75
N ASN A 185 -4.83 11.38 -14.89
CA ASN A 185 -4.82 12.02 -16.20
C ASN A 185 -5.76 11.29 -17.17
N ALA A 186 -6.02 11.90 -18.32
CA ALA A 186 -6.93 11.34 -19.33
C ALA A 186 -6.50 9.95 -19.83
N ALA A 187 -5.19 9.69 -19.92
CA ALA A 187 -4.67 8.38 -20.31
C ALA A 187 -5.03 7.29 -19.28
N SER A 188 -4.79 7.53 -17.99
CA SER A 188 -5.17 6.62 -16.90
C SER A 188 -6.69 6.44 -16.78
N PHE A 189 -7.47 7.50 -17.03
CA PHE A 189 -8.93 7.42 -17.07
C PHE A 189 -9.42 6.58 -18.25
N GLY A 190 -8.90 6.84 -19.45
CA GLY A 190 -9.24 6.07 -20.64
C GLY A 190 -8.83 4.61 -20.54
N ALA A 191 -7.68 4.30 -19.93
CA ALA A 191 -7.26 2.94 -19.62
C ALA A 191 -8.24 2.25 -18.67
N ALA A 192 -8.60 2.91 -17.57
CA ALA A 192 -9.55 2.37 -16.58
C ALA A 192 -10.94 2.13 -17.17
N LEU A 193 -11.46 3.09 -17.94
CA LEU A 193 -12.77 2.98 -18.58
C LEU A 193 -12.79 1.86 -19.61
N THR A 194 -11.80 1.83 -20.51
CA THR A 194 -11.72 0.82 -21.58
C THR A 194 -11.54 -0.57 -20.99
N GLY A 195 -10.66 -0.72 -20.01
CA GLY A 195 -10.45 -2.00 -19.34
C GLY A 195 -11.68 -2.48 -18.58
N GLY A 196 -12.38 -1.59 -17.88
CA GLY A 196 -13.62 -1.90 -17.18
C GLY A 196 -14.75 -2.33 -18.14
N VAL A 197 -14.96 -1.58 -19.22
CA VAL A 197 -15.97 -1.90 -20.24
C VAL A 197 -15.68 -3.24 -20.90
N LEU A 198 -14.44 -3.48 -21.31
CA LEU A 198 -14.05 -4.75 -21.93
C LEU A 198 -14.19 -5.92 -20.96
N ALA A 199 -13.81 -5.76 -19.69
CA ALA A 199 -13.98 -6.79 -18.68
C ALA A 199 -15.46 -7.16 -18.48
N VAL A 200 -16.38 -6.19 -18.50
CA VAL A 200 -17.83 -6.43 -18.39
C VAL A 200 -18.39 -7.08 -19.65
N LEU A 201 -18.04 -6.58 -20.84
CA LEU A 201 -18.50 -7.14 -22.10
C LEU A 201 -18.02 -8.59 -22.32
N ALA A 202 -16.82 -8.88 -21.86
CA ALA A 202 -16.20 -10.20 -21.97
C ALA A 202 -16.40 -11.07 -20.72
N ALA A 203 -17.30 -10.70 -19.80
CA ALA A 203 -17.51 -11.42 -18.53
C ALA A 203 -17.95 -12.89 -18.73
N ASN A 204 -18.63 -13.20 -19.83
CA ASN A 204 -19.11 -14.56 -20.14
C ASN A 204 -18.06 -15.46 -20.82
N LEU A 205 -16.84 -14.97 -21.07
CA LEU A 205 -15.80 -15.81 -21.67
C LEU A 205 -15.26 -16.82 -20.64
N PRO A 206 -15.01 -18.07 -21.05
CA PRO A 206 -14.42 -19.07 -20.18
C PRO A 206 -12.99 -18.68 -19.77
N TYR A 207 -12.50 -19.27 -18.67
CA TYR A 207 -11.12 -19.12 -18.18
C TYR A 207 -10.69 -17.69 -17.78
N ASN A 208 -11.63 -16.81 -17.39
CA ASN A 208 -11.35 -15.42 -17.03
C ASN A 208 -10.69 -14.61 -18.17
N LEU A 209 -10.87 -15.01 -19.44
CA LEU A 209 -10.34 -14.29 -20.60
C LEU A 209 -10.86 -12.85 -20.70
N GLY A 210 -12.04 -12.56 -20.13
CA GLY A 210 -12.54 -11.19 -20.04
C GLY A 210 -11.65 -10.26 -19.21
N LEU A 211 -11.01 -10.78 -18.15
CA LEU A 211 -10.05 -10.01 -17.35
C LEU A 211 -8.78 -9.70 -18.15
N LEU A 212 -8.29 -10.67 -18.92
CA LEU A 212 -7.15 -10.50 -19.82
C LEU A 212 -7.45 -9.48 -20.94
N ALA A 213 -8.63 -9.57 -21.55
CA ALA A 213 -9.08 -8.63 -22.57
C ALA A 213 -9.20 -7.21 -22.01
N GLY A 214 -9.77 -7.06 -20.82
CA GLY A 214 -9.83 -5.78 -20.10
C GLY A 214 -8.45 -5.20 -19.80
N ALA A 215 -7.53 -6.01 -19.28
CA ALA A 215 -6.17 -5.57 -18.98
C ALA A 215 -5.42 -5.11 -20.25
N LEU A 216 -5.43 -5.92 -21.30
CA LEU A 216 -4.75 -5.59 -22.57
C LEU A 216 -5.36 -4.37 -23.25
N GLY A 217 -6.70 -4.31 -23.33
CA GLY A 217 -7.39 -3.16 -23.94
C GLY A 217 -7.20 -1.86 -23.16
N GLY A 218 -7.19 -1.93 -21.82
CA GLY A 218 -6.85 -0.80 -20.96
C GLY A 218 -5.43 -0.29 -21.18
N ILE A 219 -4.44 -1.19 -21.25
CA ILE A 219 -3.04 -0.83 -21.54
C ILE A 219 -2.91 -0.15 -22.91
N ILE A 220 -3.50 -0.74 -23.95
CA ILE A 220 -3.45 -0.19 -25.32
C ILE A 220 -4.10 1.20 -25.37
N ALA A 221 -5.29 1.36 -24.78
CA ALA A 221 -5.99 2.64 -24.75
C ALA A 221 -5.21 3.71 -23.98
N GLY A 222 -4.64 3.36 -22.82
CA GLY A 222 -3.80 4.27 -22.04
C GLY A 222 -2.59 4.76 -22.84
N LEU A 223 -1.86 3.83 -23.47
CA LEU A 223 -0.68 4.16 -24.29
C LEU A 223 -1.05 5.00 -25.52
N ALA A 224 -2.16 4.67 -26.19
CA ALA A 224 -2.64 5.43 -27.34
C ALA A 224 -2.95 6.88 -26.95
N ILE A 225 -3.71 7.10 -25.87
CA ILE A 225 -4.07 8.44 -25.39
C ILE A 225 -2.83 9.22 -24.96
N GLU A 226 -1.90 8.59 -24.24
CA GLU A 226 -0.66 9.25 -23.81
C GLU A 226 0.21 9.67 -25.01
N SER A 227 0.34 8.79 -26.01
CA SER A 227 1.12 9.08 -27.22
C SER A 227 0.52 10.21 -28.05
N TRP A 228 -0.81 10.27 -28.16
CA TRP A 228 -1.52 11.33 -28.88
C TRP A 228 -1.37 12.69 -28.19
N GLN A 229 -1.45 12.72 -26.86
CA GLN A 229 -1.23 13.94 -26.06
C GLN A 229 0.19 14.47 -26.21
N LYS A 230 1.20 13.58 -26.15
CA LYS A 230 2.61 13.96 -26.38
C LYS A 230 2.84 14.55 -27.77
N GLN A 231 2.20 13.99 -28.81
CA GLN A 231 2.31 14.51 -30.18
C GLN A 231 1.72 15.91 -30.32
N GLN A 232 0.58 16.19 -29.68
CA GLN A 232 -0.04 17.52 -29.70
C GLN A 232 0.81 18.56 -28.98
N THR A 233 1.38 18.23 -27.80
CA THR A 233 2.24 19.18 -27.07
C THR A 233 3.48 19.57 -27.86
N VAL A 234 4.05 18.64 -28.62
CA VAL A 234 5.21 18.91 -29.50
C VAL A 234 4.82 19.75 -30.71
N ALA A 235 3.64 19.51 -31.30
CA ALA A 235 3.14 20.30 -32.42
C ALA A 235 2.87 21.76 -32.04
N ASP A 236 2.26 21.99 -30.87
CA ASP A 236 1.96 23.33 -30.37
C ASP A 236 3.24 24.13 -30.05
N ALA A 237 4.24 23.49 -29.42
CA ALA A 237 5.51 24.13 -29.09
C ALA A 237 6.32 24.56 -30.33
N ASN A 238 6.29 23.75 -31.40
CA ASN A 238 6.94 24.11 -32.66
C ASN A 238 6.25 25.30 -33.34
N THR A 239 4.92 25.39 -33.22
CA THR A 239 4.13 26.49 -33.81
C THR A 239 4.40 27.82 -33.10
N GLU A 240 4.61 27.81 -31.78
CA GLU A 240 5.01 29.01 -31.03
C GLU A 240 6.45 29.47 -31.32
N GLN A 241 7.38 28.54 -31.59
CA GLN A 241 8.75 28.87 -31.98
C GLN A 241 8.85 29.48 -33.39
N GLU A 242 7.99 29.07 -34.33
CA GLU A 242 7.93 29.67 -35.67
C GLU A 242 7.27 31.06 -35.66
N ALA A 243 6.53 31.41 -34.60
CA ALA A 243 5.82 32.68 -34.46
C ALA A 243 6.59 33.78 -33.70
N SER A 244 7.77 33.48 -33.13
CA SER A 244 8.70 34.44 -32.47
C SER A 244 9.90 34.77 -33.34
#